data_AF-A0A0T0M2Y4-F1
#
_entry.id   AF-A0A0T0M2Y4-F1
#
_cell.length_a   1.000
_cell.length_b   1.000
_cell.length_c   1.000
_cell.angle_alpha   90.00
_cell.angle_beta   90.00
_cell.angle_gamma   90.00
#
_symmetry.space_group_name_H-M   'P 1'
#
loop_
_entity.id
_entity.type
_entity.pdbx_description
1 polymer ?
#
loop_
_entity_poly.entity_id
_entity_poly.type
_entity_poly.pdbx_seq_one_letter_code
_entity_poly.pdbx_strand_id
1 'polypeptide(L)'
;MKYCSTFLFCFFGLIIVCGQKNSSVDSTLNKVYERLNNAKFLSYDLTRESDFSSEDYKNTTSWKCYFDFDQRENTPGFRFQIENSQFKEIYNGTESFQLNKQNSSLEIAEQISEKSFDSKSYFYNSLITLRNILPLIISDDKAVKTIKDSVIGKNLYQAVTVDLGKRRINNLGTGFDQMTTEYNFIYELMIDKSSSFPLQIIQKNNLNRDFIKTIFKNIETQPKKISESSWFYSTYKNEFKLQKDEKKKLSAGSLAPEFELKVFNENRFMSLKDLKGDVILLDFWIKNCNACIESVPHINALQEKFKNEKFKVISINSYDSLEKIGWFSNKYKVKYPILSNGKTVADIYAVTAFPTFILINQSGKIVSVTEGFDEKNGLKIEAEIRNLIK
;
A
#
# COMPACT_ATOMS: atom_id res chain seq x y z
N MET A 1 66.15 -57.12 0.74
CA MET A 1 64.81 -56.51 0.62
C MET A 1 64.91 -55.06 1.05
N LYS A 2 64.76 -54.12 0.12
CA LYS A 2 64.85 -52.68 0.35
C LYS A 2 63.50 -52.18 0.89
N TYR A 3 63.48 -51.56 2.06
CA TYR A 3 62.37 -50.70 2.49
C TYR A 3 62.72 -49.25 2.13
N CYS A 4 61.91 -48.69 1.23
CA CYS A 4 61.90 -47.29 0.84
C CYS A 4 60.67 -46.67 1.49
N SER A 5 60.85 -45.76 2.45
CA SER A 5 59.74 -45.00 3.05
C SER A 5 59.80 -43.58 2.51
N THR A 6 58.86 -43.28 1.63
CA THR A 6 58.72 -42.01 0.92
C THR A 6 57.92 -41.02 1.77
N PHE A 7 58.42 -39.78 1.83
CA PHE A 7 57.76 -38.59 2.38
C PHE A 7 56.34 -38.40 1.83
N LEU A 8 55.36 -38.17 2.72
CA LEU A 8 54.01 -37.72 2.35
C LEU A 8 53.94 -36.20 2.48
N PHE A 9 53.84 -35.51 1.34
CA PHE A 9 53.64 -34.07 1.24
C PHE A 9 52.20 -33.70 1.66
N CYS A 10 52.06 -32.75 2.59
CA CYS A 10 50.80 -32.05 2.86
C CYS A 10 50.37 -31.23 1.64
N PHE A 11 49.30 -31.63 0.97
CA PHE A 11 48.59 -30.77 0.02
C PHE A 11 47.49 -30.00 0.77
N PHE A 12 47.65 -28.69 0.83
CA PHE A 12 46.60 -27.73 1.19
C PHE A 12 45.47 -27.83 0.17
N GLY A 13 44.36 -28.47 0.55
CA GLY A 13 43.11 -28.40 -0.18
C GLY A 13 42.33 -27.18 0.28
N LEU A 14 42.46 -26.06 -0.44
CA LEU A 14 41.52 -24.95 -0.37
C LEU A 14 40.16 -25.48 -0.83
N ILE A 15 39.25 -25.78 0.11
CA ILE A 15 37.85 -26.05 -0.23
C ILE A 15 37.26 -24.71 -0.66
N ILE A 16 37.17 -24.51 -1.96
CA ILE A 16 36.28 -23.51 -2.55
C ILE A 16 34.87 -23.95 -2.17
N VAL A 17 34.30 -23.30 -1.14
CA VAL A 17 32.88 -23.38 -0.83
C VAL A 17 32.14 -22.65 -1.94
N CYS A 18 31.88 -23.37 -3.04
CA CYS A 18 30.95 -22.94 -4.06
C CYS A 18 29.56 -23.01 -3.42
N GLY A 19 28.87 -21.86 -3.35
CA GLY A 19 27.65 -21.67 -2.57
C GLY A 19 26.59 -22.75 -2.83
N GLN A 20 26.21 -23.48 -1.78
CA GLN A 20 24.97 -24.24 -1.79
C GLN A 20 23.81 -23.26 -1.95
N LYS A 21 23.26 -23.22 -3.17
CA LYS A 21 21.93 -22.67 -3.45
C LYS A 21 20.98 -23.18 -2.35
N ASN A 22 20.18 -22.28 -1.77
CA ASN A 22 19.40 -22.52 -0.56
C ASN A 22 18.19 -23.46 -0.82
N SER A 23 18.48 -24.69 -1.26
CA SER A 23 17.59 -25.60 -1.97
C SER A 23 16.34 -25.97 -1.17
N SER A 24 16.45 -26.02 0.16
CA SER A 24 15.31 -26.27 1.04
C SER A 24 14.34 -25.09 1.10
N VAL A 25 14.83 -23.85 1.07
CA VAL A 25 13.96 -22.65 1.15
C VAL A 25 13.16 -22.51 -0.14
N ASP A 26 13.85 -22.57 -1.28
CA ASP A 26 13.23 -22.45 -2.60
C ASP A 26 12.24 -23.59 -2.86
N SER A 27 12.55 -24.81 -2.40
CA SER A 27 11.60 -25.94 -2.45
C SER A 27 10.32 -25.67 -1.65
N THR A 28 10.43 -25.15 -0.43
CA THR A 28 9.27 -24.82 0.40
C THR A 28 8.43 -23.70 -0.23
N LEU A 29 9.06 -22.64 -0.74
CA LEU A 29 8.37 -21.55 -1.43
C LEU A 29 7.69 -22.02 -2.73
N ASN A 30 8.34 -22.88 -3.51
CA ASN A 30 7.77 -23.49 -4.71
C ASN A 30 6.51 -24.30 -4.39
N LYS A 31 6.50 -25.08 -3.29
CA LYS A 31 5.28 -25.80 -2.87
C LYS A 31 4.11 -24.85 -2.60
N VAL A 32 4.34 -23.73 -1.93
CA VAL A 32 3.31 -22.72 -1.71
C VAL A 32 2.82 -22.14 -3.04
N TYR A 33 3.74 -21.76 -3.92
CA TYR A 33 3.43 -21.24 -5.24
C TYR A 33 2.56 -22.22 -6.04
N GLU A 34 2.96 -23.49 -6.14
CA GLU A 34 2.20 -24.52 -6.85
C GLU A 34 0.79 -24.70 -6.28
N ARG A 35 0.64 -24.69 -4.96
CA ARG A 35 -0.69 -24.81 -4.31
C ARG A 35 -1.61 -23.65 -4.68
N LEU A 36 -1.08 -22.43 -4.71
CA LEU A 36 -1.86 -21.23 -5.05
C LEU A 36 -2.10 -21.10 -6.57
N ASN A 37 -1.10 -21.40 -7.38
CA ASN A 37 -1.16 -21.24 -8.83
C ASN A 37 -2.05 -22.27 -9.51
N ASN A 38 -2.08 -23.51 -9.00
CA ASN A 38 -2.92 -24.58 -9.54
C ASN A 38 -4.40 -24.46 -9.13
N ALA A 39 -4.73 -23.53 -8.22
CA ALA A 39 -6.11 -23.28 -7.83
C ALA A 39 -6.88 -22.54 -8.94
N LYS A 40 -7.98 -23.14 -9.38
CA LYS A 40 -8.97 -22.50 -10.28
C LYS A 40 -9.87 -21.51 -9.54
N PHE A 41 -10.16 -21.81 -8.29
CA PHE A 41 -10.91 -20.95 -7.37
C PHE A 41 -10.13 -20.85 -6.07
N LEU A 42 -10.22 -19.72 -5.39
CA LEU A 42 -9.61 -19.55 -4.08
C LEU A 42 -10.53 -18.71 -3.20
N SER A 43 -10.86 -19.24 -2.02
CA SER A 43 -11.58 -18.51 -0.98
C SER A 43 -10.78 -18.52 0.31
N TYR A 44 -10.78 -17.42 1.04
CA TYR A 44 -10.15 -17.33 2.37
C TYR A 44 -10.62 -16.09 3.12
N ASP A 45 -10.47 -16.14 4.44
CA ASP A 45 -10.56 -14.96 5.29
C ASP A 45 -9.16 -14.39 5.51
N LEU A 46 -9.03 -13.07 5.36
CA LEU A 46 -7.79 -12.32 5.58
C LEU A 46 -7.99 -11.35 6.74
N THR A 47 -7.10 -11.40 7.73
CA THR A 47 -7.02 -10.37 8.77
C THR A 47 -5.64 -9.73 8.72
N ARG A 48 -5.59 -8.40 8.60
CA ARG A 48 -4.35 -7.64 8.66
C ARG A 48 -4.29 -6.81 9.93
N GLU A 49 -3.24 -7.03 10.71
CA GLU A 49 -2.84 -6.24 11.87
C GLU A 49 -1.67 -5.35 11.46
N SER A 50 -1.78 -4.05 11.69
CA SER A 50 -0.70 -3.09 11.56
C SER A 50 -0.39 -2.54 12.94
N ASP A 51 0.83 -2.76 13.43
CA ASP A 51 1.31 -2.21 14.70
C ASP A 51 2.57 -1.40 14.39
N PHE A 52 2.37 -0.10 14.29
CA PHE A 52 3.44 0.88 14.16
C PHE A 52 3.58 1.56 15.51
N SER A 53 4.15 0.85 16.47
CA SER A 53 4.38 1.35 17.83
C SER A 53 5.29 2.59 17.83
N SER A 54 6.20 2.75 16.86
CA SER A 54 6.96 3.99 16.71
C SER A 54 6.10 5.19 16.31
N GLU A 55 4.90 4.92 15.77
CA GLU A 55 3.92 5.90 15.34
C GLU A 55 2.72 6.00 16.29
N ASP A 56 2.68 5.27 17.42
CA ASP A 56 1.46 5.13 18.24
C ASP A 56 0.22 4.83 17.38
N TYR A 57 0.35 3.81 16.54
CA TYR A 57 -0.72 3.39 15.64
C TYR A 57 -0.88 1.88 15.64
N LYS A 58 -2.13 1.47 15.87
CA LYS A 58 -2.58 0.09 15.72
C LYS A 58 -3.87 0.07 14.94
N ASN A 59 -3.95 -0.84 13.97
CA ASN A 59 -5.17 -1.07 13.21
C ASN A 59 -5.32 -2.55 12.87
N THR A 60 -6.56 -3.02 12.91
CA THR A 60 -6.92 -4.37 12.48
C THR A 60 -8.06 -4.28 11.48
N THR A 61 -7.89 -4.91 10.33
CA THR A 61 -8.93 -4.96 9.30
C THR A 61 -9.05 -6.37 8.76
N SER A 62 -10.28 -6.81 8.51
CA SER A 62 -10.56 -8.16 8.02
C SER A 62 -11.40 -8.12 6.76
N TRP A 63 -11.12 -9.06 5.86
CA TRP A 63 -11.85 -9.27 4.61
C TRP A 63 -12.17 -10.74 4.42
N LYS A 64 -13.29 -11.00 3.74
CA LYS A 64 -13.57 -12.28 3.09
C LYS A 64 -13.26 -12.13 1.61
N CYS A 65 -12.52 -13.08 1.06
CA CYS A 65 -12.04 -13.01 -0.30
C CYS A 65 -12.46 -14.24 -1.09
N TYR A 66 -12.93 -14.03 -2.31
CA TYR A 66 -13.23 -15.07 -3.29
C TYR A 66 -12.61 -14.70 -4.63
N PHE A 67 -11.92 -15.65 -5.26
CA PHE A 67 -11.25 -15.48 -6.54
C PHE A 67 -11.62 -16.59 -7.51
N ASP A 68 -11.74 -16.21 -8.78
CA ASP A 68 -11.98 -17.10 -9.92
C ASP A 68 -10.91 -16.84 -10.98
N PHE A 69 -10.09 -17.87 -11.25
CA PHE A 69 -8.94 -17.84 -12.16
C PHE A 69 -9.21 -18.57 -13.48
N ASP A 70 -10.46 -18.98 -13.77
CA ASP A 70 -10.80 -19.62 -15.04
C ASP A 70 -10.82 -18.61 -16.21
N GLN A 71 -10.97 -17.30 -15.94
CA GLN A 71 -10.95 -16.24 -16.96
C GLN A 71 -9.65 -15.42 -16.95
N ARG A 72 -8.55 -16.04 -17.42
CA ARG A 72 -7.19 -15.47 -17.35
C ARG A 72 -6.88 -14.36 -18.34
N GLU A 73 -7.74 -14.14 -19.33
CA GLU A 73 -7.49 -13.20 -20.44
C GLU A 73 -7.64 -11.73 -20.02
N ASN A 74 -8.35 -11.46 -18.93
CA ASN A 74 -8.64 -10.11 -18.45
C ASN A 74 -7.65 -9.70 -17.35
N THR A 75 -7.10 -8.48 -17.39
CA THR A 75 -6.23 -7.93 -16.33
C THR A 75 -6.98 -7.83 -15.00
N PRO A 76 -6.51 -8.39 -13.87
CA PRO A 76 -5.14 -8.86 -13.61
C PRO A 76 -4.93 -10.39 -13.72
N GLY A 77 -5.84 -11.08 -14.41
CA GLY A 77 -5.82 -12.52 -14.65
C GLY A 77 -6.86 -13.30 -13.84
N PHE A 78 -7.80 -12.61 -13.18
CA PHE A 78 -8.84 -13.22 -12.34
C PHE A 78 -10.01 -12.27 -12.06
N ARG A 79 -11.16 -12.87 -11.73
CA ARG A 79 -12.33 -12.18 -11.15
C ARG A 79 -12.27 -12.27 -9.63
N PHE A 80 -12.82 -11.31 -8.91
CA PHE A 80 -12.87 -11.36 -7.45
C PHE A 80 -14.13 -10.76 -6.84
N GLN A 81 -14.51 -11.30 -5.68
CA GLN A 81 -15.43 -10.66 -4.75
C GLN A 81 -14.74 -10.54 -3.40
N ILE A 82 -14.59 -9.33 -2.90
CA ILE A 82 -13.91 -9.04 -1.63
C ILE A 82 -14.82 -8.19 -0.79
N GLU A 83 -15.01 -8.55 0.48
CA GLU A 83 -15.89 -7.81 1.37
C GLU A 83 -15.36 -7.70 2.79
N ASN A 84 -15.77 -6.62 3.46
CA ASN A 84 -15.63 -6.46 4.90
C ASN A 84 -16.95 -5.94 5.50
N SER A 85 -16.94 -5.42 6.72
CA SER A 85 -18.13 -4.86 7.37
C SER A 85 -18.66 -3.58 6.70
N GLN A 86 -17.84 -2.90 5.89
CA GLN A 86 -18.16 -1.59 5.31
C GLN A 86 -18.58 -1.69 3.84
N PHE A 87 -17.94 -2.56 3.06
CA PHE A 87 -18.20 -2.66 1.63
C PHE A 87 -18.07 -4.08 1.09
N LYS A 88 -18.56 -4.27 -0.13
CA LYS A 88 -18.25 -5.42 -0.99
C LYS A 88 -17.82 -4.89 -2.36
N GLU A 89 -16.63 -5.27 -2.81
CA GLU A 89 -16.13 -4.94 -4.15
C GLU A 89 -16.15 -6.20 -5.03
N ILE A 90 -16.64 -6.03 -6.26
CA ILE A 90 -16.78 -7.10 -7.24
C ILE A 90 -16.11 -6.65 -8.53
N TYR A 91 -15.24 -7.51 -9.06
CA TYR A 91 -14.68 -7.37 -10.40
C TYR A 91 -14.96 -8.64 -11.19
N ASN A 92 -15.62 -8.51 -12.35
CA ASN A 92 -16.05 -9.63 -13.18
C ASN A 92 -15.16 -9.92 -14.39
N GLY A 93 -14.01 -9.24 -14.51
CA GLY A 93 -13.13 -9.32 -15.68
C GLY A 93 -13.29 -8.15 -16.65
N THR A 94 -14.41 -7.43 -16.64
CA THR A 94 -14.62 -6.27 -17.51
C THR A 94 -15.17 -5.05 -16.77
N GLU A 95 -15.88 -5.28 -15.67
CA GLU A 95 -16.53 -4.27 -14.85
C GLU A 95 -16.11 -4.44 -13.39
N SER A 96 -15.88 -3.32 -12.71
CA SER A 96 -15.63 -3.28 -11.28
C SER A 96 -16.66 -2.37 -10.62
N PHE A 97 -17.26 -2.82 -9.53
CA PHE A 97 -18.20 -2.01 -8.75
C PHE A 97 -18.10 -2.30 -7.27
N GLN A 98 -18.47 -1.31 -6.46
CA GLN A 98 -18.46 -1.40 -5.02
C GLN A 98 -19.86 -1.16 -4.46
N LEU A 99 -20.26 -2.01 -3.52
CA LEU A 99 -21.45 -1.89 -2.71
C LEU A 99 -21.04 -1.34 -1.34
N ASN A 100 -21.49 -0.15 -0.99
CA ASN A 100 -21.28 0.42 0.33
C ASN A 100 -22.41 -0.02 1.27
N LYS A 101 -22.05 -0.82 2.28
CA LYS A 101 -23.01 -1.43 3.23
C LYS A 101 -23.50 -0.44 4.28
N GLN A 102 -22.86 0.72 4.42
CA GLN A 102 -23.20 1.71 5.45
C GLN A 102 -24.32 2.65 5.00
N ASN A 103 -24.39 2.96 3.71
CA ASN A 103 -25.39 3.89 3.14
C ASN A 103 -26.20 3.27 2.00
N SER A 104 -26.03 1.97 1.75
CA SER A 104 -26.69 1.23 0.66
C SER A 104 -26.47 1.87 -0.71
N SER A 105 -25.26 2.36 -0.99
CA SER A 105 -24.87 2.89 -2.31
C SER A 105 -24.13 1.86 -3.17
N LEU A 106 -24.28 2.00 -4.48
CA LEU A 106 -23.53 1.25 -5.48
C LEU A 106 -22.78 2.23 -6.37
N GLU A 107 -21.47 2.03 -6.50
CA GLU A 107 -20.59 2.82 -7.36
C GLU A 107 -19.93 1.90 -8.39
N ILE A 108 -19.92 2.32 -9.65
CA ILE A 108 -19.27 1.59 -10.75
C ILE A 108 -17.97 2.31 -11.07
N ALA A 109 -16.86 1.58 -11.14
CA ALA A 109 -15.57 2.15 -11.48
C ALA A 109 -15.56 2.67 -12.92
N GLU A 110 -15.16 3.92 -13.12
CA GLU A 110 -15.10 4.55 -14.45
C GLU A 110 -13.96 4.00 -15.32
N GLN A 111 -12.85 3.58 -14.70
CA GLN A 111 -11.65 3.10 -15.37
C GLN A 111 -11.05 1.91 -14.62
N ILE A 112 -10.69 0.87 -15.37
CA ILE A 112 -10.04 -0.33 -14.86
C ILE A 112 -8.65 -0.40 -15.47
N SER A 113 -7.64 -0.40 -14.62
CA SER A 113 -6.24 -0.53 -15.02
C SER A 113 -5.47 -1.41 -14.04
N GLU A 114 -4.33 -1.96 -14.46
CA GLU A 114 -3.47 -2.72 -13.55
C GLU A 114 -3.08 -1.91 -12.30
N LYS A 115 -2.75 -0.61 -12.49
CA LYS A 115 -2.46 0.32 -11.40
C LYS A 115 -3.62 0.47 -10.42
N SER A 116 -4.87 0.37 -10.89
CA SER A 116 -6.06 0.44 -10.02
C SER A 116 -6.21 -0.80 -9.13
N PHE A 117 -5.67 -1.95 -9.54
CA PHE A 117 -5.63 -3.16 -8.72
C PHE A 117 -4.44 -3.13 -7.77
N ASP A 118 -3.27 -2.70 -8.22
CA ASP A 118 -2.08 -2.61 -7.37
C ASP A 118 -2.21 -1.55 -6.26
N SER A 119 -3.15 -0.61 -6.36
CA SER A 119 -3.46 0.30 -5.24
C SER A 119 -4.39 -0.30 -4.18
N LYS A 120 -4.97 -1.48 -4.41
CA LYS A 120 -5.97 -2.05 -3.51
C LYS A 120 -5.34 -2.63 -2.25
N SER A 121 -5.72 -2.05 -1.11
CA SER A 121 -5.13 -2.42 0.17
C SER A 121 -5.38 -3.88 0.56
N TYR A 122 -6.51 -4.50 0.18
CA TYR A 122 -6.80 -5.90 0.48
C TYR A 122 -5.90 -6.89 -0.28
N PHE A 123 -5.19 -6.44 -1.32
CA PHE A 123 -4.16 -7.26 -1.94
C PHE A 123 -2.87 -7.22 -1.15
N TYR A 124 -2.48 -6.14 -0.47
CA TYR A 124 -1.18 -6.07 0.20
C TYR A 124 -0.89 -7.22 1.18
N ASN A 125 0.20 -7.96 0.90
CA ASN A 125 0.62 -9.17 1.63
C ASN A 125 -0.50 -10.24 1.72
N SER A 126 -1.30 -10.40 0.68
CA SER A 126 -2.38 -11.39 0.60
C SER A 126 -1.93 -12.72 -0.04
N LEU A 127 -2.82 -13.72 -0.11
CA LEU A 127 -2.55 -14.93 -0.89
C LEU A 127 -2.41 -14.63 -2.39
N ILE A 128 -3.07 -13.59 -2.90
CA ILE A 128 -2.88 -13.15 -4.29
C ILE A 128 -1.49 -12.55 -4.49
N THR A 129 -1.03 -11.71 -3.55
CA THR A 129 0.36 -11.23 -3.58
C THR A 129 1.33 -12.39 -3.60
N LEU A 130 1.16 -13.36 -2.70
CA LEU A 130 2.03 -14.53 -2.60
C LEU A 130 2.00 -15.36 -3.88
N ARG A 131 0.81 -15.62 -4.45
CA ARG A 131 0.65 -16.32 -5.72
C ARG A 131 1.50 -15.68 -6.83
N ASN A 132 1.53 -14.36 -6.89
CA ASN A 132 2.19 -13.62 -7.96
C ASN A 132 3.68 -13.38 -7.70
N ILE A 133 4.07 -13.06 -6.47
CA ILE A 133 5.44 -12.62 -6.14
C ILE A 133 6.41 -13.78 -5.91
N LEU A 134 5.92 -14.96 -5.55
CA LEU A 134 6.78 -16.09 -5.17
C LEU A 134 7.77 -16.50 -6.28
N PRO A 135 7.41 -16.60 -7.58
CA PRO A 135 8.37 -16.87 -8.65
C PRO A 135 9.52 -15.85 -8.70
N LEU A 136 9.23 -14.57 -8.47
CA LEU A 136 10.22 -13.51 -8.42
C LEU A 136 11.12 -13.64 -7.19
N ILE A 137 10.55 -13.90 -6.01
CA ILE A 137 11.33 -14.13 -4.78
C ILE A 137 12.23 -15.36 -4.95
N ILE A 138 11.74 -16.46 -5.53
CA ILE A 138 12.50 -17.71 -5.68
C ILE A 138 13.69 -17.51 -6.63
N SER A 139 13.50 -16.77 -7.73
CA SER A 139 14.56 -16.47 -8.70
C SER A 139 15.51 -15.35 -8.28
N ASP A 140 15.15 -14.56 -7.26
CA ASP A 140 15.97 -13.45 -6.76
C ASP A 140 17.19 -13.94 -5.98
N ASP A 141 18.38 -13.67 -6.52
CA ASP A 141 19.69 -13.98 -5.93
C ASP A 141 20.18 -12.92 -4.94
N LYS A 142 19.59 -11.72 -4.96
CA LYS A 142 19.88 -10.62 -4.02
C LYS A 142 19.10 -10.76 -2.71
N ALA A 143 17.99 -11.47 -2.73
CA ALA A 143 17.18 -11.73 -1.53
C ALA A 143 17.90 -12.70 -0.60
N VAL A 144 18.07 -12.32 0.68
CA VAL A 144 18.58 -13.23 1.70
C VAL A 144 17.42 -14.05 2.25
N LYS A 145 17.47 -15.36 2.05
CA LYS A 145 16.38 -16.28 2.41
C LYS A 145 16.87 -17.24 3.49
N THR A 146 16.06 -17.49 4.51
CA THR A 146 16.33 -18.53 5.52
C THR A 146 15.06 -19.29 5.83
N ILE A 147 15.19 -20.50 6.38
CA ILE A 147 14.07 -21.31 6.82
C ILE A 147 14.39 -21.94 8.17
N LYS A 148 13.40 -21.98 9.05
CA LYS A 148 13.48 -22.68 10.34
C LYS A 148 12.17 -23.41 10.60
N ASP A 149 12.26 -24.50 11.34
CA ASP A 149 11.08 -25.17 11.85
C ASP A 149 10.48 -24.37 13.01
N SER A 150 9.16 -24.41 13.12
CA SER A 150 8.40 -23.76 14.19
C SER A 150 7.22 -24.64 14.60
N VAL A 151 6.82 -24.53 15.86
CA VAL A 151 5.69 -25.28 16.41
C VAL A 151 4.69 -24.29 17.00
N ILE A 152 3.42 -24.41 16.63
CA ILE A 152 2.32 -23.66 17.26
C ILE A 152 1.26 -24.68 17.66
N GLY A 153 1.08 -24.87 18.97
CA GLY A 153 0.25 -25.95 19.51
C GLY A 153 0.79 -27.32 19.10
N LYS A 154 -0.03 -28.12 18.40
CA LYS A 154 0.35 -29.45 17.89
C LYS A 154 0.81 -29.44 16.43
N ASN A 155 0.74 -28.30 15.75
CA ASN A 155 0.98 -28.20 14.32
C ASN A 155 2.43 -27.78 14.06
N LEU A 156 3.02 -28.39 13.02
CA LEU A 156 4.38 -28.12 12.57
C LEU A 156 4.37 -27.14 11.41
N TYR A 157 5.19 -26.11 11.51
CA TYR A 157 5.32 -25.05 10.52
C TYR A 157 6.77 -24.90 10.07
N GLN A 158 6.94 -24.31 8.89
CA GLN A 158 8.20 -23.75 8.42
C GLN A 158 8.06 -22.24 8.38
N ALA A 159 8.94 -21.54 9.10
CA ALA A 159 9.06 -20.09 9.02
C ALA A 159 10.13 -19.75 8.00
N VAL A 160 9.72 -19.23 6.84
CA VAL A 160 10.63 -18.74 5.80
C VAL A 160 10.81 -17.23 5.98
N THR A 161 12.04 -16.78 6.19
CA THR A 161 12.37 -15.35 6.23
C THR A 161 12.99 -14.94 4.90
N VAL A 162 12.55 -13.80 4.36
CA VAL A 162 13.05 -13.19 3.13
C VAL A 162 13.38 -11.73 3.43
N ASP A 163 14.66 -11.37 3.45
CA ASP A 163 15.12 -9.98 3.50
C ASP A 163 15.32 -9.47 2.05
N LEU A 164 14.50 -8.49 1.67
CA LEU A 164 14.54 -7.88 0.34
C LEU A 164 15.37 -6.58 0.31
N GLY A 165 15.96 -6.18 1.42
CA GLY A 165 16.69 -4.92 1.56
C GLY A 165 15.75 -3.72 1.38
N LYS A 166 16.08 -2.83 0.45
CA LYS A 166 15.33 -1.60 0.16
C LYS A 166 14.16 -1.79 -0.81
N ARG A 167 13.59 -3.00 -0.86
CA ARG A 167 12.54 -3.37 -1.80
C ARG A 167 11.32 -3.85 -1.08
N ARG A 168 10.18 -3.22 -1.33
CA ARG A 168 8.87 -3.60 -0.78
C ARG A 168 8.09 -4.37 -1.84
N ILE A 169 7.44 -5.46 -1.47
CA ILE A 169 6.49 -6.15 -2.36
C ILE A 169 5.30 -5.22 -2.64
N ASN A 170 4.97 -4.98 -3.91
CA ASN A 170 3.77 -4.20 -4.28
C ASN A 170 2.48 -4.97 -3.94
N ASN A 171 1.32 -4.32 -3.91
CA ASN A 171 0.13 -4.94 -3.32
C ASN A 171 -0.30 -6.19 -4.11
N LEU A 172 -0.29 -6.12 -5.44
CA LEU A 172 -0.71 -7.22 -6.31
C LEU A 172 0.35 -8.32 -6.42
N GLY A 173 1.58 -8.09 -5.96
CA GLY A 173 2.70 -9.03 -6.04
C GLY A 173 3.27 -9.18 -7.44
N THR A 174 3.09 -8.20 -8.32
CA THR A 174 3.65 -8.19 -9.68
C THR A 174 5.11 -7.74 -9.71
N GLY A 175 5.61 -7.16 -8.62
CA GLY A 175 6.99 -6.70 -8.54
C GLY A 175 7.37 -6.14 -7.17
N PHE A 176 8.45 -5.36 -7.16
CA PHE A 176 8.96 -4.69 -5.98
C PHE A 176 9.06 -3.18 -6.18
N ASP A 177 8.59 -2.41 -5.21
CA ASP A 177 8.82 -0.97 -5.12
C ASP A 177 10.20 -0.72 -4.51
N GLN A 178 10.98 0.16 -5.15
CA GLN A 178 12.25 0.63 -4.60
C GLN A 178 11.98 1.70 -3.53
N MET A 179 12.52 1.51 -2.33
CA MET A 179 12.29 2.36 -1.18
C MET A 179 13.55 3.14 -0.82
N THR A 180 13.39 4.39 -0.40
CA THR A 180 14.47 5.27 0.09
C THR A 180 14.58 5.28 1.61
N THR A 181 13.93 4.32 2.28
CA THR A 181 13.87 4.22 3.74
C THR A 181 15.22 3.90 4.35
N GLU A 182 15.46 4.33 5.59
CA GLU A 182 16.66 3.96 6.37
C GLU A 182 16.70 2.48 6.76
N TYR A 183 15.53 1.82 6.80
CA TYR A 183 15.40 0.42 7.17
C TYR A 183 15.21 -0.52 5.96
N ASN A 184 15.33 -1.83 6.21
CA ASN A 184 15.09 -2.91 5.24
C ASN A 184 13.68 -3.50 5.40
N PHE A 185 13.17 -4.10 4.33
CA PHE A 185 11.90 -4.83 4.31
C PHE A 185 12.16 -6.34 4.46
N ILE A 186 11.75 -6.87 5.61
CA ILE A 186 11.94 -8.28 5.97
C ILE A 186 10.58 -8.95 6.09
N TYR A 187 10.38 -10.06 5.37
CA TYR A 187 9.14 -10.81 5.33
C TYR A 187 9.33 -12.18 5.99
N GLU A 188 8.44 -12.56 6.89
CA GLU A 188 8.42 -13.87 7.55
C GLU A 188 7.12 -14.59 7.21
N LEU A 189 7.21 -15.61 6.36
CA LEU A 189 6.11 -16.43 5.90
C LEU A 189 6.04 -17.72 6.73
N MET A 190 4.94 -17.91 7.47
CA MET A 190 4.69 -19.12 8.24
C MET A 190 3.88 -20.10 7.39
N ILE A 191 4.45 -21.26 7.10
CA ILE A 191 3.88 -22.26 6.18
C ILE A 191 3.57 -23.52 6.97
N ASP A 192 2.35 -24.02 6.88
CA ASP A 192 1.95 -25.28 7.48
C ASP A 192 2.61 -26.46 6.73
N LYS A 193 3.34 -27.33 7.45
CA LYS A 193 4.07 -28.44 6.82
C LYS A 193 3.16 -29.49 6.18
N SER A 194 1.95 -29.65 6.68
CA SER A 194 1.01 -30.68 6.21
C SER A 194 0.29 -30.25 4.94
N SER A 195 -0.14 -29.00 4.87
CA SER A 195 -0.95 -28.47 3.76
C SER A 195 -0.14 -27.67 2.74
N SER A 196 1.07 -27.23 3.10
CA SER A 196 1.86 -26.26 2.34
C SER A 196 1.15 -24.94 2.08
N PHE A 197 0.12 -24.59 2.86
CA PHE A 197 -0.49 -23.27 2.83
C PHE A 197 0.16 -22.33 3.84
N PRO A 198 0.23 -21.03 3.54
CA PRO A 198 0.69 -20.05 4.48
C PRO A 198 -0.40 -19.77 5.53
N LEU A 199 -0.01 -19.78 6.80
CA LEU A 199 -0.85 -19.35 7.93
C LEU A 199 -0.84 -17.83 8.06
N GLN A 200 0.33 -17.22 7.91
CA GLN A 200 0.52 -15.78 8.01
C GLN A 200 1.78 -15.33 7.29
N ILE A 201 1.82 -14.05 6.95
CA ILE A 201 3.02 -13.32 6.57
C ILE A 201 3.19 -12.11 7.49
N ILE A 202 4.40 -11.91 8.01
CA ILE A 202 4.75 -10.72 8.78
C ILE A 202 5.80 -9.93 8.02
N GLN A 203 5.49 -8.69 7.67
CA GLN A 203 6.47 -7.70 7.26
C GLN A 203 6.98 -6.95 8.48
N LYS A 204 8.30 -6.90 8.64
CA LYS A 204 9.03 -6.19 9.69
C LYS A 204 10.09 -5.30 9.07
N ASN A 205 10.70 -4.46 9.88
CA ASN A 205 11.91 -3.75 9.52
C ASN A 205 13.06 -4.06 10.50
N ASN A 206 14.28 -3.66 10.15
CA ASN A 206 15.49 -3.90 10.95
C ASN A 206 15.81 -2.76 11.95
N LEU A 207 14.98 -1.72 12.03
CA LEU A 207 15.23 -0.53 12.85
C LEU A 207 14.42 -0.50 14.15
N ASN A 208 13.16 -0.95 14.10
CA ASN A 208 12.25 -0.89 15.23
C ASN A 208 11.35 -2.15 15.28
N ARG A 209 10.34 -2.14 16.17
CA ARG A 209 9.41 -3.27 16.36
C ARG A 209 8.13 -3.16 15.53
N ASP A 210 8.06 -2.23 14.60
CA ASP A 210 6.86 -2.07 13.78
C ASP A 210 6.68 -3.27 12.85
N PHE A 211 5.43 -3.65 12.66
CA PHE A 211 5.10 -4.74 11.77
C PHE A 211 3.74 -4.59 11.10
N ILE A 212 3.62 -5.24 9.94
CA ILE A 212 2.34 -5.57 9.33
C ILE A 212 2.24 -7.09 9.29
N LYS A 213 1.22 -7.65 9.94
CA LYS A 213 0.95 -9.08 9.94
C LYS A 213 -0.35 -9.35 9.21
N THR A 214 -0.30 -10.19 8.19
CA THR A 214 -1.48 -10.71 7.52
C THR A 214 -1.67 -12.18 7.89
N ILE A 215 -2.86 -12.52 8.39
CA ILE A 215 -3.26 -13.85 8.84
C ILE A 215 -4.30 -14.39 7.85
N PHE A 216 -4.13 -15.65 7.46
CA PHE A 216 -5.05 -16.35 6.56
C PHE A 216 -5.82 -17.43 7.33
N LYS A 217 -7.13 -17.50 7.11
CA LYS A 217 -8.01 -18.53 7.68
C LYS A 217 -8.94 -19.08 6.60
N ASN A 218 -9.48 -20.27 6.83
CA ASN A 218 -10.51 -20.89 5.97
C ASN A 218 -10.10 -20.92 4.49
N ILE A 219 -8.84 -21.29 4.22
CA ILE A 219 -8.31 -21.35 2.86
C ILE A 219 -8.91 -22.55 2.12
N GLU A 220 -9.64 -22.28 1.05
CA GLU A 220 -10.27 -23.28 0.19
C GLU A 220 -9.84 -23.07 -1.25
N THR A 221 -9.26 -24.08 -1.90
CA THR A 221 -8.93 -24.05 -3.35
C THR A 221 -10.02 -24.66 -4.23
N GLN A 222 -11.09 -25.14 -3.60
CA GLN A 222 -12.30 -25.66 -4.24
C GLN A 222 -13.55 -25.20 -3.45
N PRO A 223 -13.71 -23.88 -3.23
CA PRO A 223 -14.87 -23.36 -2.52
C PRO A 223 -16.15 -23.63 -3.30
N LYS A 224 -17.28 -23.53 -2.59
CA LYS A 224 -18.60 -23.54 -3.24
C LYS A 224 -18.65 -22.41 -4.29
N LYS A 225 -18.93 -22.78 -5.54
CA LYS A 225 -19.10 -21.81 -6.62
C LYS A 225 -20.25 -20.86 -6.29
N ILE A 226 -19.98 -19.56 -6.39
CA ILE A 226 -20.99 -18.53 -6.21
C ILE A 226 -21.85 -18.35 -7.48
N SER A 227 -23.06 -17.81 -7.31
CA SER A 227 -23.98 -17.59 -8.43
C SER A 227 -23.36 -16.68 -9.49
N GLU A 228 -23.49 -17.04 -10.77
CA GLU A 228 -22.97 -16.22 -11.86
C GLU A 228 -23.59 -14.82 -11.88
N SER A 229 -24.86 -14.68 -11.50
CA SER A 229 -25.52 -13.38 -11.39
C SER A 229 -24.83 -12.44 -10.40
N SER A 230 -24.17 -12.96 -9.36
CA SER A 230 -23.52 -12.14 -8.32
C SER A 230 -22.33 -11.33 -8.84
N TRP A 231 -21.83 -11.63 -10.04
CA TRP A 231 -20.75 -10.89 -10.69
C TRP A 231 -21.20 -9.57 -11.33
N PHE A 232 -22.50 -9.31 -11.41
CA PHE A 232 -23.03 -8.17 -12.15
C PHE A 232 -23.75 -7.20 -11.21
N TYR A 233 -23.51 -5.91 -11.41
CA TYR A 233 -24.10 -4.85 -10.59
C TYR A 233 -25.64 -4.82 -10.70
N SER A 234 -26.19 -5.30 -11.81
CA SER A 234 -27.64 -5.42 -12.06
C SER A 234 -28.35 -6.24 -10.98
N THR A 235 -27.68 -7.25 -10.43
CA THR A 235 -28.20 -8.10 -9.34
C THR A 235 -28.46 -7.32 -8.06
N TYR A 236 -27.78 -6.19 -7.85
CA TYR A 236 -27.82 -5.43 -6.60
C TYR A 236 -28.70 -4.18 -6.65
N LYS A 237 -29.29 -3.84 -7.81
CA LYS A 237 -30.05 -2.60 -8.02
C LYS A 237 -31.28 -2.43 -7.12
N ASN A 238 -31.84 -3.53 -6.62
CA ASN A 238 -33.01 -3.48 -5.73
C ASN A 238 -32.63 -3.16 -4.28
N GLU A 239 -31.37 -3.43 -3.90
CA GLU A 239 -30.88 -3.27 -2.52
C GLU A 239 -29.96 -2.05 -2.39
N PHE A 240 -29.25 -1.68 -3.45
CA PHE A 240 -28.29 -0.58 -3.47
C PHE A 240 -28.65 0.45 -4.53
N LYS A 241 -28.59 1.73 -4.14
CA LYS A 241 -28.86 2.86 -5.04
C LYS A 241 -27.60 3.16 -5.85
N LEU A 242 -27.71 3.06 -7.18
CA LEU A 242 -26.64 3.50 -8.08
C LEU A 242 -26.36 4.98 -7.83
N GLN A 243 -25.19 5.28 -7.29
CA GLN A 243 -24.66 6.62 -7.26
C GLN A 243 -23.86 6.82 -8.54
N LYS A 244 -24.28 7.80 -9.34
CA LYS A 244 -23.33 8.43 -10.25
C LYS A 244 -22.31 9.13 -9.35
N ASP A 245 -21.04 9.08 -9.72
CA ASP A 245 -19.97 9.76 -9.01
C ASP A 245 -20.23 11.29 -9.10
N GLU A 246 -21.12 11.79 -8.22
CA GLU A 246 -21.51 13.19 -8.13
C GLU A 246 -20.50 13.99 -7.32
N LYS A 247 -19.43 13.34 -6.82
CA LYS A 247 -18.24 14.07 -6.39
C LYS A 247 -17.67 14.76 -7.61
N LYS A 248 -18.03 16.02 -7.75
CA LYS A 248 -17.57 16.94 -8.78
C LYS A 248 -16.03 16.93 -8.75
N LYS A 249 -15.41 16.11 -9.60
CA LYS A 249 -13.96 16.08 -9.77
C LYS A 249 -13.53 17.52 -10.01
N LEU A 250 -12.67 18.03 -9.13
CA LEU A 250 -12.13 19.38 -9.27
C LEU A 250 -11.46 19.45 -10.65
N SER A 251 -11.93 20.37 -11.50
CA SER A 251 -11.42 20.51 -12.85
C SER A 251 -10.33 21.58 -12.88
N ALA A 252 -9.24 21.30 -13.59
CA ALA A 252 -8.24 22.32 -13.88
C ALA A 252 -8.93 23.55 -14.52
N GLY A 253 -8.61 24.73 -14.03
CA GLY A 253 -9.20 26.00 -14.44
C GLY A 253 -10.44 26.44 -13.66
N SER A 254 -11.07 25.58 -12.86
CA SER A 254 -12.16 26.01 -11.96
C SER A 254 -11.63 26.81 -10.77
N LEU A 255 -12.45 27.69 -10.22
CA LEU A 255 -12.14 28.33 -8.94
C LEU A 255 -12.07 27.27 -7.83
N ALA A 256 -11.06 27.38 -6.98
CA ALA A 256 -10.94 26.54 -5.80
C ALA A 256 -12.06 26.87 -4.81
N PRO A 257 -12.76 25.86 -4.24
CA PRO A 257 -13.81 26.11 -3.26
C PRO A 257 -13.30 26.89 -2.04
N GLU A 258 -14.09 27.84 -1.55
CA GLU A 258 -13.73 28.61 -0.37
C GLU A 258 -13.66 27.74 0.88
N PHE A 259 -12.78 28.09 1.82
CA PHE A 259 -12.75 27.50 3.16
C PHE A 259 -12.26 28.50 4.19
N GLU A 260 -12.56 28.22 5.46
CA GLU A 260 -11.94 28.87 6.60
C GLU A 260 -11.71 27.81 7.68
N LEU A 261 -10.47 27.65 8.13
CA LEU A 261 -10.10 26.63 9.12
C LEU A 261 -9.20 27.23 10.20
N LYS A 262 -9.23 26.61 11.38
CA LYS A 262 -8.39 27.00 12.51
C LYS A 262 -6.95 26.57 12.25
N VAL A 263 -6.02 27.53 12.39
CA VAL A 263 -4.59 27.24 12.31
C VAL A 263 -4.15 26.49 13.56
N PHE A 264 -3.46 25.38 13.36
CA PHE A 264 -2.97 24.54 14.44
C PHE A 264 -2.03 25.33 15.36
N ASN A 265 -2.22 25.20 16.68
CA ASN A 265 -1.50 25.92 17.73
C ASN A 265 -1.59 27.45 17.70
N GLU A 266 -2.50 28.03 16.92
CA GLU A 266 -2.73 29.47 16.90
C GLU A 266 -4.19 29.81 17.20
N ASN A 267 -4.44 30.97 17.80
CA ASN A 267 -5.80 31.48 18.03
C ASN A 267 -6.26 32.34 16.85
N ARG A 268 -6.14 31.80 15.63
CA ARG A 268 -6.60 32.45 14.41
C ARG A 268 -7.11 31.43 13.40
N PHE A 269 -7.91 31.93 12.47
CA PHE A 269 -8.38 31.21 11.32
C PHE A 269 -7.59 31.65 10.08
N MET A 270 -7.57 30.78 9.08
CA MET A 270 -7.03 31.06 7.76
C MET A 270 -8.06 30.64 6.72
N SER A 271 -8.35 31.55 5.81
CA SER A 271 -9.22 31.34 4.66
C SER A 271 -8.45 31.27 3.36
N LEU A 272 -9.07 30.75 2.29
CA LEU A 272 -8.45 30.79 0.97
C LEU A 272 -8.34 32.24 0.47
N LYS A 273 -9.23 33.14 0.88
CA LYS A 273 -9.17 34.57 0.54
C LYS A 273 -7.91 35.26 1.06
N ASP A 274 -7.43 34.87 2.24
CA ASP A 274 -6.20 35.41 2.85
C ASP A 274 -4.94 35.08 2.03
N LEU A 275 -5.07 34.13 1.11
CA LEU A 275 -3.99 33.57 0.30
C LEU A 275 -4.04 34.05 -1.16
N LYS A 276 -4.99 34.94 -1.49
CA LYS A 276 -5.16 35.46 -2.85
C LYS A 276 -3.91 36.20 -3.33
N GLY A 277 -3.50 35.94 -4.57
CA GLY A 277 -2.30 36.53 -5.17
C GLY A 277 -1.02 35.72 -4.96
N ASP A 278 -1.05 34.70 -4.10
CA ASP A 278 0.01 33.70 -3.99
C ASP A 278 -0.37 32.44 -4.79
N VAL A 279 0.62 31.71 -5.28
CA VAL A 279 0.48 30.32 -5.72
C VAL A 279 0.40 29.45 -4.46
N ILE A 280 -0.66 28.66 -4.34
CA ILE A 280 -0.94 27.87 -3.13
C ILE A 280 -0.84 26.38 -3.45
N LEU A 281 -0.07 25.66 -2.64
CA LEU A 281 -0.11 24.20 -2.61
C LEU A 281 -0.89 23.77 -1.36
N LEU A 282 -2.11 23.27 -1.55
CA LEU A 282 -2.84 22.58 -0.49
C LEU A 282 -2.30 21.16 -0.35
N ASP A 283 -1.98 20.76 0.87
CA ASP A 283 -1.52 19.41 1.22
C ASP A 283 -2.52 18.77 2.19
N PHE A 284 -3.40 17.91 1.67
CA PHE A 284 -4.34 17.16 2.50
C PHE A 284 -3.69 15.88 3.01
N TRP A 285 -3.72 15.65 4.32
CA TRP A 285 -3.05 14.50 4.94
C TRP A 285 -3.75 13.98 6.20
N ILE A 286 -3.30 12.80 6.63
CA ILE A 286 -3.61 12.16 7.92
C ILE A 286 -2.33 11.60 8.52
N LYS A 287 -2.25 11.48 9.86
CA LYS A 287 -1.04 11.07 10.60
C LYS A 287 -0.48 9.72 10.15
N ASN A 288 -1.33 8.72 10.00
CA ASN A 288 -0.88 7.34 9.75
C ASN A 288 -0.96 7.00 8.25
N CYS A 289 -0.33 7.85 7.44
CA CYS A 289 -0.26 7.73 6.00
C CYS A 289 1.22 7.77 5.59
N ASN A 290 1.77 6.65 5.15
CA ASN A 290 3.20 6.54 4.83
C ASN A 290 3.61 7.51 3.72
N ALA A 291 2.81 7.62 2.65
CA ALA A 291 3.07 8.57 1.57
C ALA A 291 3.01 10.03 2.06
N CYS A 292 2.21 10.35 3.09
CA CYS A 292 2.16 11.67 3.71
C CYS A 292 3.44 11.95 4.51
N ILE A 293 3.97 10.94 5.21
CA ILE A 293 5.26 11.04 5.91
C ILE A 293 6.40 11.27 4.92
N GLU A 294 6.41 10.49 3.83
CA GLU A 294 7.42 10.56 2.76
C GLU A 294 7.42 11.91 2.02
N SER A 295 6.28 12.61 1.95
CA SER A 295 6.19 13.90 1.27
C SER A 295 6.78 15.06 2.08
N VAL A 296 6.75 15.00 3.42
CA VAL A 296 7.13 16.13 4.30
C VAL A 296 8.51 16.72 3.96
N PRO A 297 9.59 15.93 3.76
CA PRO A 297 10.89 16.48 3.40
C PRO A 297 10.87 17.27 2.07
N HIS A 298 10.13 16.76 1.07
CA HIS A 298 10.00 17.41 -0.23
C HIS A 298 9.20 18.71 -0.14
N ILE A 299 8.07 18.69 0.56
CA ILE A 299 7.23 19.88 0.74
C ILE A 299 7.96 20.94 1.58
N ASN A 300 8.70 20.54 2.60
CA ASN A 300 9.61 21.42 3.34
C ASN A 300 10.64 22.07 2.42
N ALA A 301 11.22 21.32 1.49
CA ALA A 301 12.18 21.83 0.51
C ALA A 301 11.52 22.82 -0.47
N LEU A 302 10.30 22.57 -0.94
CA LEU A 302 9.55 23.50 -1.78
C LEU A 302 9.24 24.82 -1.06
N GLN A 303 8.74 24.74 0.18
CA GLN A 303 8.45 25.92 1.01
C GLN A 303 9.71 26.77 1.21
N GLU A 304 10.86 26.15 1.49
CA GLU A 304 12.13 26.86 1.66
C GLU A 304 12.64 27.47 0.34
N LYS A 305 12.56 26.70 -0.75
CA LYS A 305 13.06 27.08 -2.07
C LYS A 305 12.34 28.29 -2.65
N PHE A 306 11.03 28.38 -2.43
CA PHE A 306 10.18 29.46 -2.95
C PHE A 306 9.75 30.46 -1.86
N LYS A 307 10.43 30.49 -0.71
CA LYS A 307 10.04 31.34 0.44
C LYS A 307 10.03 32.86 0.15
N ASN A 308 10.82 33.30 -0.83
CA ASN A 308 10.92 34.70 -1.24
C ASN A 308 9.98 35.04 -2.41
N GLU A 309 9.22 34.05 -2.88
CA GLU A 309 8.30 34.18 -4.01
C GLU A 309 6.85 34.28 -3.49
N LYS A 310 5.93 34.58 -4.40
CA LYS A 310 4.48 34.53 -4.14
C LYS A 310 3.99 33.09 -4.09
N PHE A 311 4.49 32.30 -3.14
CA PHE A 311 4.17 30.88 -2.97
C PHE A 311 3.99 30.50 -1.50
N LYS A 312 2.96 29.70 -1.21
CA LYS A 312 2.72 29.15 0.13
C LYS A 312 2.23 27.70 0.07
N VAL A 313 2.78 26.87 0.96
CA VAL A 313 2.20 25.57 1.31
C VAL A 313 1.23 25.75 2.46
N ILE A 314 0.01 25.24 2.32
CA ILE A 314 -0.98 25.18 3.39
C ILE A 314 -1.42 23.73 3.56
N SER A 315 -1.06 23.15 4.70
CA SER A 315 -1.37 21.77 5.00
C SER A 315 -2.69 21.67 5.74
N ILE A 316 -3.55 20.71 5.39
CA ILE A 316 -4.89 20.52 5.94
C ILE A 316 -4.97 19.10 6.49
N ASN A 317 -4.99 18.96 7.81
CA ASN A 317 -5.25 17.67 8.43
C ASN A 317 -6.76 17.40 8.48
N SER A 318 -7.18 16.30 7.86
CA SER A 318 -8.61 16.06 7.64
C SER A 318 -9.32 15.41 8.83
N TYR A 319 -8.67 14.55 9.61
CA TYR A 319 -9.37 13.66 10.55
C TYR A 319 -8.73 13.49 11.93
N ASP A 320 -7.49 13.93 12.13
CA ASP A 320 -6.76 13.66 13.36
C ASP A 320 -7.05 14.69 14.47
N SER A 321 -6.88 14.26 15.73
CA SER A 321 -6.94 15.16 16.88
C SER A 321 -5.77 16.15 16.89
N LEU A 322 -5.93 17.29 17.57
CA LEU A 322 -4.87 18.29 17.72
C LEU A 322 -3.57 17.70 18.31
N GLU A 323 -3.69 16.77 19.26
CA GLU A 323 -2.55 16.04 19.83
C GLU A 323 -1.77 15.26 18.76
N LYS A 324 -2.48 14.50 17.92
CA LYS A 324 -1.89 13.73 16.81
C LYS A 324 -1.25 14.64 15.77
N ILE A 325 -1.87 15.77 15.47
CA ILE A 325 -1.30 16.80 14.57
C ILE A 325 0.01 17.33 15.17
N GLY A 326 0.02 17.68 16.46
CA GLY A 326 1.21 18.16 17.15
C GLY A 326 2.34 17.15 17.17
N TRP A 327 2.01 15.89 17.43
CA TRP A 327 2.98 14.79 17.39
C TRP A 327 3.62 14.65 16.00
N PHE A 328 2.80 14.63 14.94
CA PHE A 328 3.28 14.48 13.56
C PHE A 328 4.17 15.67 13.17
N SER A 329 3.70 16.89 13.42
CA SER A 329 4.43 18.12 13.11
C SER A 329 5.80 18.15 13.79
N ASN A 330 5.86 17.80 15.09
CA ASN A 330 7.08 17.76 15.86
C ASN A 330 8.04 16.65 15.43
N LYS A 331 7.51 15.47 15.10
CA LYS A 331 8.32 14.31 14.69
C LYS A 331 8.95 14.53 13.32
N TYR A 332 8.14 14.92 12.32
CA TYR A 332 8.56 15.04 10.93
C TYR A 332 9.06 16.45 10.56
N LYS A 333 9.11 17.37 11.52
CA LYS A 333 9.64 18.73 11.38
C LYS A 333 8.94 19.48 10.26
N VAL A 334 7.61 19.51 10.28
CA VAL A 334 6.81 20.25 9.30
C VAL A 334 7.10 21.75 9.44
N LYS A 335 7.47 22.41 8.33
CA LYS A 335 7.90 23.82 8.29
C LYS A 335 6.87 24.77 7.67
N TYR A 336 5.64 24.31 7.50
CA TYR A 336 4.55 25.06 6.88
C TYR A 336 3.29 25.02 7.75
N PRO A 337 2.38 26.01 7.61
CA PRO A 337 1.15 26.05 8.40
C PRO A 337 0.30 24.80 8.24
N ILE A 338 -0.25 24.31 9.36
CA ILE A 338 -1.20 23.21 9.40
C ILE A 338 -2.56 23.77 9.83
N LEU A 339 -3.60 23.48 9.08
CA LEU A 339 -4.99 23.74 9.41
C LEU A 339 -5.63 22.47 9.94
N SER A 340 -6.41 22.61 11.01
CA SER A 340 -7.10 21.51 11.70
C SER A 340 -8.58 21.46 11.36
N ASN A 341 -9.25 20.35 11.70
CA ASN A 341 -10.68 20.12 11.42
C ASN A 341 -11.02 20.14 9.92
N GLY A 342 -10.13 19.62 9.08
CA GLY A 342 -10.22 19.71 7.63
C GLY A 342 -11.24 18.78 6.95
N LYS A 343 -11.96 17.92 7.68
CA LYS A 343 -12.85 16.91 7.08
C LYS A 343 -13.82 17.51 6.05
N THR A 344 -14.57 18.54 6.44
CA THR A 344 -15.57 19.15 5.56
C THR A 344 -14.93 19.77 4.33
N VAL A 345 -13.74 20.38 4.48
CA VAL A 345 -12.99 20.93 3.35
C VAL A 345 -12.48 19.81 2.44
N ALA A 346 -11.99 18.71 2.99
CA ALA A 346 -11.59 17.53 2.22
C ALA A 346 -12.78 16.97 1.41
N ASP A 347 -13.96 16.90 2.00
CA ASP A 347 -15.18 16.47 1.30
C ASP A 347 -15.55 17.46 0.15
N ILE A 348 -15.51 18.77 0.40
CA ILE A 348 -15.79 19.82 -0.60
C ILE A 348 -14.78 19.78 -1.76
N TYR A 349 -13.52 19.52 -1.44
CA TYR A 349 -12.44 19.38 -2.41
C TYR A 349 -12.38 17.98 -3.04
N ALA A 350 -13.36 17.11 -2.76
CA ALA A 350 -13.45 15.76 -3.29
C ALA A 350 -12.18 14.90 -3.04
N VAL A 351 -11.51 15.10 -1.90
CA VAL A 351 -10.33 14.33 -1.52
C VAL A 351 -10.76 12.90 -1.16
N THR A 352 -10.22 11.91 -1.89
CA THR A 352 -10.54 10.48 -1.67
C THR A 352 -9.34 9.63 -1.26
N ALA A 353 -8.12 10.17 -1.42
CA ALA A 353 -6.87 9.56 -1.03
C ALA A 353 -5.97 10.56 -0.29
N PHE A 354 -4.98 10.03 0.45
CA PHE A 354 -3.99 10.83 1.16
C PHE A 354 -2.57 10.36 0.81
N PRO A 355 -1.59 11.27 0.65
CA PRO A 355 -1.81 12.71 0.57
C PRO A 355 -2.53 13.08 -0.74
N THR A 356 -3.22 14.21 -0.75
CA THR A 356 -3.69 14.83 -1.99
C THR A 356 -3.16 16.25 -2.04
N PHE A 357 -2.45 16.58 -3.11
CA PHE A 357 -1.91 17.90 -3.36
C PHE A 357 -2.79 18.64 -4.38
N ILE A 358 -3.19 19.87 -4.05
CA ILE A 358 -3.98 20.71 -4.94
C ILE A 358 -3.23 22.00 -5.16
N LEU A 359 -2.77 22.22 -6.39
CA LEU A 359 -2.05 23.43 -6.78
C LEU A 359 -3.05 24.47 -7.28
N ILE A 360 -3.00 25.66 -6.70
CA ILE A 360 -3.89 26.79 -7.00
C ILE A 360 -3.00 27.96 -7.45
N ASN A 361 -3.37 28.61 -8.55
CA ASN A 361 -2.64 29.78 -9.04
C ASN A 361 -3.05 31.07 -8.30
N GLN A 362 -2.35 32.16 -8.58
CA GLN A 362 -2.58 33.48 -7.98
C GLN A 362 -4.01 34.03 -8.15
N SER A 363 -4.74 33.57 -9.18
CA SER A 363 -6.14 33.94 -9.42
C SER A 363 -7.16 33.11 -8.64
N GLY A 364 -6.71 32.16 -7.82
CA GLY A 364 -7.58 31.25 -7.06
C GLY A 364 -8.13 30.09 -7.90
N LYS A 365 -7.54 29.80 -9.07
CA LYS A 365 -7.95 28.68 -9.92
C LYS A 365 -7.08 27.46 -9.68
N ILE A 366 -7.71 26.29 -9.68
CA ILE A 366 -7.04 24.99 -9.57
C ILE A 366 -6.24 24.76 -10.85
N VAL A 367 -4.97 24.42 -10.70
CA VAL A 367 -4.05 24.07 -11.78
C VAL A 367 -3.99 22.55 -11.92
N SER A 368 -3.82 21.85 -10.79
CA SER A 368 -3.69 20.39 -10.78
C SER A 368 -4.16 19.81 -9.44
N VAL A 369 -4.55 18.54 -9.49
CA VAL A 369 -4.79 17.67 -8.34
C VAL A 369 -3.89 16.45 -8.50
N THR A 370 -3.10 16.14 -7.48
CA THR A 370 -2.16 15.02 -7.48
C THR A 370 -2.39 14.18 -6.23
N GLU A 371 -2.87 12.96 -6.41
CA GLU A 371 -3.09 11.99 -5.34
C GLU A 371 -1.86 11.09 -5.14
N GLY A 372 -1.54 10.80 -3.88
CA GLY A 372 -0.37 10.03 -3.50
C GLY A 372 0.94 10.83 -3.63
N PHE A 373 2.02 10.24 -3.12
CA PHE A 373 3.36 10.80 -3.24
C PHE A 373 4.36 9.73 -3.68
N ASP A 374 5.17 10.11 -4.66
CA ASP A 374 6.41 9.47 -5.08
C ASP A 374 7.35 10.57 -5.62
N GLU A 375 8.60 10.24 -5.91
CA GLU A 375 9.58 11.22 -6.41
C GLU A 375 9.11 11.87 -7.72
N LYS A 376 8.45 11.11 -8.60
CA LYS A 376 7.93 11.59 -9.87
C LYS A 376 6.85 12.67 -9.67
N ASN A 377 5.90 12.41 -8.77
CA ASN A 377 4.86 13.37 -8.41
C ASN A 377 5.46 14.61 -7.73
N GLY A 378 6.46 14.43 -6.86
CA GLY A 378 7.20 15.53 -6.24
C GLY A 378 7.84 16.46 -7.26
N LEU A 379 8.54 15.90 -8.26
CA LEU A 379 9.17 16.66 -9.36
C LEU A 379 8.13 17.34 -10.26
N LYS A 380 7.01 16.67 -10.55
CA LYS A 380 5.91 17.25 -11.32
C LYS A 380 5.34 18.49 -10.63
N ILE A 381 5.04 18.40 -9.32
CA ILE A 381 4.51 19.52 -8.53
C ILE A 381 5.50 20.69 -8.55
N GLU A 382 6.80 20.43 -8.36
CA GLU A 382 7.82 21.48 -8.42
C GLU A 382 7.82 22.20 -9.78
N ALA A 383 7.77 21.44 -10.88
CA ALA A 383 7.77 22.00 -12.23
C ALA A 383 6.53 22.88 -12.49
N GLU A 384 5.36 22.46 -12.02
CA GLU A 384 4.13 23.25 -12.13
C GLU A 384 4.21 24.55 -11.32
N ILE A 385 4.72 24.49 -10.08
CA ILE A 385 4.94 25.67 -9.23
C ILE A 385 5.85 26.69 -9.93
N ARG A 386 6.99 26.24 -10.50
CA ARG A 386 7.93 27.11 -11.23
C ARG A 386 7.29 27.82 -12.42
N ASN A 387 6.33 27.18 -13.09
CA ASN A 387 5.64 27.79 -14.22
C ASN A 387 4.66 28.89 -13.80
N LEU A 388 4.19 28.87 -12.55
CA LEU A 388 3.21 29.84 -12.02
C LEU A 388 3.85 31.04 -11.32
N ILE A 389 5.10 30.94 -10.88
CA ILE A 389 5.81 31.98 -10.12
C ILE A 389 6.54 33.00 -11.03
N LYS A 390 6.53 32.79 -12.35
CA LYS A 390 7.24 33.64 -13.32
C LYS A 390 6.75 35.09 -13.38
#